data_AF-A0A816EQE1-F1
#
_entry.id   AF-A0A816EQE1-F1
#
_cell.length_a   1.000
_cell.length_b   1.000
_cell.length_c   1.000
_cell.angle_alpha   90.00
_cell.angle_beta   90.00
_cell.angle_gamma   90.00
#
_symmetry.space_group_name_H-M   'P 1'
#
loop_
_entity.id
_entity.type
_entity.pdbx_description
1 polymer ?
#
loop_
_entity_poly.entity_id
_entity_poly.type
_entity_poly.pdbx_seq_one_letter_code
_entity_poly.pdbx_strand_id
1 'polypeptide(L)'
;MLIVKRCRQRIWSKIKYSQNISFREEKIQRSITYFRNNCHNNDDFRMRENKWIRNLILLKYHNNINYRLENNTLASRRTLNKYHNNLDFQNQYEEREKTRVLQRYHSDHSLRLKMIQNASYSYRNNNTLMKRNLKQLYNQRRRILKKYSSIQSHMCTLKHRNLYLASVEKFRKIIKEGPAYVCISCGIALFRHQVLPFIEEKYLKQNMSLEMTTYIQSCLKNTFSSEQRWICKLCSDKIKKQRLSSRALMNKLEVCEIPSELKRLNNLEKHLIALRLPFMS
;
A
#
# COMPACT_ATOMS: atom_id res chain seq x y z
N MET A 1 53.56 69.28 -40.15
CA MET A 1 52.25 69.65 -40.74
C MET A 1 51.15 68.58 -40.63
N LEU A 2 51.42 67.29 -40.87
CA LEU A 2 50.38 66.23 -40.92
C LEU A 2 49.64 65.97 -39.59
N ILE A 3 50.35 66.05 -38.46
CA ILE A 3 49.78 65.84 -37.12
C ILE A 3 48.75 66.93 -36.78
N VAL A 4 49.06 68.19 -37.10
CA VAL A 4 48.17 69.34 -36.88
C VAL A 4 46.89 69.26 -37.73
N LYS A 5 47.00 68.82 -38.99
CA LYS A 5 45.82 68.56 -39.86
C LYS A 5 44.92 67.46 -39.28
N ARG A 6 45.49 66.34 -38.83
CA ARG A 6 44.72 65.25 -38.20
C ARG A 6 44.03 65.68 -36.90
N CYS A 7 44.67 66.50 -36.07
CA CYS A 7 44.06 67.06 -34.87
C CYS A 7 42.88 67.99 -35.20
N ARG A 8 43.05 68.93 -36.14
CA ARG A 8 41.97 69.83 -36.58
C ARG A 8 40.78 69.06 -37.15
N GLN A 9 41.02 68.02 -37.93
CA GLN A 9 39.96 67.19 -38.52
C GLN A 9 39.21 66.36 -37.47
N ARG A 10 39.91 65.85 -36.43
CA ARG A 10 39.29 65.18 -35.29
C ARG A 10 38.38 66.12 -34.49
N ILE A 11 38.85 67.34 -34.23
CA ILE A 11 38.08 68.36 -33.50
C ILE A 11 36.84 68.76 -34.32
N TRP A 12 37.01 69.08 -35.61
CA TRP A 12 35.91 69.38 -36.50
C TRP A 12 34.87 68.25 -36.55
N SER A 13 35.31 67.00 -36.66
CA SER A 13 34.38 65.85 -36.69
C SER A 13 33.62 65.69 -35.38
N LYS A 14 34.22 65.99 -34.23
CA LYS A 14 33.52 65.96 -32.92
C LYS A 14 32.47 67.05 -32.83
N ILE A 15 32.82 68.28 -33.23
CA ILE A 15 31.90 69.43 -33.24
C ILE A 15 30.73 69.17 -34.21
N LYS A 16 31.03 68.67 -35.42
CA LYS A 16 29.98 68.35 -36.39
C LYS A 16 29.07 67.22 -35.92
N TYR A 17 29.60 66.22 -35.23
CA TYR A 17 28.81 65.13 -34.66
C TYR A 17 27.85 65.61 -33.56
N SER A 18 28.25 66.58 -32.73
CA SER A 18 27.37 67.13 -31.69
C SER A 18 26.30 68.07 -32.23
N GLN A 19 26.60 68.84 -33.29
CA GLN A 19 25.70 69.88 -33.80
C GLN A 19 24.79 69.43 -34.95
N ASN A 20 25.22 68.46 -35.77
CA ASN A 20 24.46 68.05 -36.96
C ASN A 20 23.90 66.63 -36.78
N ILE A 21 22.56 66.54 -36.72
CA ILE A 21 21.83 65.29 -36.51
C ILE A 21 22.03 64.33 -37.69
N SER A 22 21.86 64.80 -38.93
CA SER A 22 22.00 63.98 -40.13
C SER A 22 23.40 63.36 -40.26
N PHE A 23 24.45 64.15 -39.99
CA PHE A 23 25.83 63.66 -39.98
C PHE A 23 26.07 62.63 -38.87
N ARG A 24 25.43 62.81 -37.70
CA ARG A 24 25.49 61.87 -36.58
C ARG A 24 24.84 60.54 -36.93
N GLU A 25 23.63 60.59 -37.49
CA GLU A 25 22.88 59.41 -37.92
C GLU A 25 23.62 58.64 -39.01
N GLU A 26 24.17 59.33 -40.01
CA GLU A 26 24.98 58.71 -41.07
C GLU A 26 26.21 57.98 -40.47
N LYS A 27 26.88 58.59 -39.49
CA LYS A 27 28.03 57.99 -38.79
C LYS A 27 27.63 56.79 -37.94
N ILE A 28 26.51 56.87 -37.23
CA ILE A 28 25.96 55.75 -36.46
C ILE A 28 25.61 54.60 -37.40
N GLN A 29 24.92 54.88 -38.50
CA GLN A 29 24.48 53.86 -39.45
C GLN A 29 25.67 53.16 -40.11
N ARG A 30 26.70 53.90 -40.53
CA ARG A 30 27.95 53.32 -41.05
C ARG A 30 28.63 52.40 -40.03
N SER A 31 28.67 52.82 -38.75
CA SER A 31 29.24 52.00 -37.67
C SER A 31 28.44 50.71 -37.45
N ILE A 32 27.09 50.80 -37.45
CA ILE A 32 26.21 49.64 -37.33
C ILE A 32 26.42 48.66 -38.48
N THR A 33 26.46 49.14 -39.72
CA THR A 33 26.67 48.29 -40.90
C THR A 33 28.04 47.62 -40.85
N TYR A 34 29.09 48.36 -40.52
CA TYR A 34 30.43 47.80 -40.31
C TYR A 34 30.44 46.71 -39.24
N PHE A 35 29.82 46.97 -38.09
CA PHE A 35 29.76 46.00 -37.00
C PHE A 35 28.98 44.75 -37.42
N ARG A 36 27.81 44.90 -38.03
CA ARG A 36 26.99 43.76 -38.50
C ARG A 36 27.74 42.88 -39.49
N ASN A 37 28.36 43.47 -40.51
CA ASN A 37 29.08 42.73 -41.54
C ASN A 37 30.26 41.94 -40.95
N ASN A 38 31.04 42.56 -40.06
CA ASN A 38 32.17 41.88 -39.43
C ASN A 38 31.74 40.83 -38.39
N CYS A 39 30.67 41.07 -37.63
CA CYS A 39 30.19 40.11 -36.63
C CYS A 39 29.62 38.83 -37.29
N HIS A 40 29.07 38.96 -38.50
CA HIS A 40 28.56 37.83 -39.28
C HIS A 40 29.68 37.02 -39.95
N ASN A 41 30.66 37.71 -40.54
CA ASN A 41 31.67 37.07 -41.39
C ASN A 41 33.01 36.78 -40.69
N ASN A 42 33.21 37.25 -39.45
CA ASN A 42 34.47 37.10 -38.72
C ASN A 42 34.23 36.71 -37.26
N ASP A 43 34.45 35.42 -36.97
CA ASP A 43 34.25 34.84 -35.64
C ASP A 43 35.21 35.41 -34.59
N ASP A 44 36.46 35.68 -34.95
CA ASP A 44 37.46 36.26 -34.03
C ASP A 44 37.09 37.71 -33.65
N PHE A 45 36.62 38.50 -34.62
CA PHE A 45 36.07 39.82 -34.35
C PHE A 45 34.88 39.74 -33.39
N ARG A 46 33.92 38.82 -33.66
CA ARG A 46 32.75 38.60 -32.79
C ARG A 46 33.16 38.22 -31.36
N MET A 47 34.14 37.34 -31.20
CA MET A 47 34.63 36.92 -29.88
C MET A 47 35.29 38.08 -29.11
N ARG A 48 36.18 38.84 -29.76
CA ARG A 48 36.86 39.99 -29.13
C ARG A 48 35.87 41.08 -28.72
N GLU A 49 34.94 41.45 -29.60
CA GLU A 49 33.92 42.46 -29.31
C GLU A 49 32.99 42.01 -28.18
N ASN A 50 32.52 40.75 -28.20
CA ASN A 50 31.69 40.22 -27.11
C ASN A 50 32.40 40.26 -25.76
N LYS A 51 33.70 39.93 -25.73
CA LYS A 51 34.51 40.02 -24.51
C LYS A 51 34.63 41.46 -24.02
N TRP A 52 34.89 42.40 -24.93
CA TRP A 52 34.99 43.82 -24.59
C TRP A 52 33.66 44.39 -24.05
N ILE A 53 32.54 44.10 -24.73
CA ILE A 53 31.20 44.52 -24.30
C ILE A 53 30.87 43.94 -22.92
N ARG A 54 31.15 42.65 -22.68
CA ARG A 54 30.95 42.03 -21.36
C ARG A 54 31.73 42.76 -20.27
N ASN A 55 33.00 43.07 -20.52
CA ASN A 55 33.83 43.81 -19.56
C ASN A 55 33.27 45.21 -19.27
N LEU A 56 32.80 45.92 -20.28
CA LEU A 56 32.17 47.23 -20.08
C LEU A 56 30.88 47.14 -19.24
N ILE A 57 30.03 46.14 -19.50
CA ILE A 57 28.81 45.92 -18.72
C ILE A 57 29.16 45.61 -17.27
N LEU A 58 30.18 44.78 -17.02
CA LEU A 58 30.65 44.47 -15.66
C LEU A 58 31.16 45.72 -14.95
N LEU A 59 32.01 46.52 -15.60
CA LEU A 59 32.50 47.78 -15.06
C LEU A 59 31.33 48.74 -14.72
N LYS A 60 30.34 48.84 -15.61
CA LYS A 60 29.14 49.64 -15.37
C LYS A 60 28.32 49.12 -14.19
N TYR A 61 28.18 47.80 -14.06
CA TYR A 61 27.47 47.16 -12.96
C TYR A 61 28.15 47.38 -11.60
N HIS A 62 29.48 47.39 -11.56
CA HIS A 62 30.22 47.69 -10.33
C HIS A 62 30.17 49.17 -9.95
N ASN A 63 30.34 50.07 -10.93
CA ASN A 63 30.54 51.49 -10.67
C ASN A 63 29.24 52.31 -10.64
N ASN A 64 28.13 51.81 -11.16
CA ASN A 64 26.85 52.53 -11.23
C ASN A 64 25.76 51.80 -10.44
N ILE A 65 25.41 52.36 -9.28
CA ILE A 65 24.41 51.81 -8.36
C ILE A 65 23.02 51.74 -9.01
N ASN A 66 22.59 52.78 -9.72
CA ASN A 66 21.28 52.81 -10.37
C ASN A 66 21.15 51.72 -11.42
N TYR A 67 22.19 51.57 -12.25
CA TYR A 67 22.25 50.50 -13.25
C TYR A 67 22.22 49.12 -12.61
N ARG A 68 22.92 48.92 -11.49
CA ARG A 68 22.89 47.66 -10.73
C ARG A 68 21.50 47.34 -10.19
N LEU A 69 20.84 48.30 -9.56
CA LEU A 69 19.49 48.12 -9.00
C LEU A 69 18.48 47.79 -10.11
N GLU A 70 18.50 48.55 -11.20
CA GLU A 70 17.64 48.33 -12.36
C GLU A 70 17.89 46.97 -13.02
N ASN A 71 19.15 46.57 -13.18
CA ASN A 71 19.47 45.26 -13.74
C ASN A 71 19.00 44.11 -12.83
N ASN A 72 19.10 44.29 -11.50
CA ASN A 72 18.61 43.30 -10.53
C ASN A 72 17.09 43.19 -10.55
N THR A 73 16.36 44.30 -10.61
CA THR A 73 14.89 44.26 -10.70
C THR A 73 14.43 43.60 -12.00
N LEU A 74 15.08 43.89 -13.12
CA LEU A 74 14.82 43.22 -14.39
C LEU A 74 15.14 41.71 -14.35
N ALA A 75 16.27 41.33 -13.75
CA ALA A 75 16.65 39.92 -13.59
C ALA A 75 15.63 39.16 -12.71
N SER A 76 15.20 39.76 -11.60
CA SER A 76 14.16 39.20 -10.73
C SER A 76 12.84 39.03 -11.48
N ARG A 77 12.41 40.04 -12.24
CA ARG A 77 11.17 39.97 -13.05
C ARG A 77 11.25 38.86 -14.10
N ARG A 78 12.38 38.73 -14.81
CA ARG A 78 12.60 37.64 -15.79
C ARG A 78 12.55 36.28 -15.14
N THR A 79 13.14 36.13 -13.94
CA THR A 79 13.15 34.88 -13.20
C THR A 79 11.75 34.50 -12.73
N LEU A 80 11.00 35.46 -12.19
CA LEU A 80 9.61 35.24 -11.76
C LEU A 80 8.71 34.85 -12.93
N ASN A 81 8.85 35.54 -14.07
CA ASN A 81 8.12 35.22 -15.29
C ASN A 81 8.45 33.80 -15.78
N LYS A 82 9.73 33.41 -15.78
CA LYS A 82 10.13 32.02 -16.10
C LYS A 82 9.55 31.00 -15.12
N TYR A 83 9.52 31.31 -13.83
CA TYR A 83 8.96 30.43 -12.80
C TYR A 83 7.47 30.16 -13.05
N HIS A 84 6.69 31.18 -13.42
CA HIS A 84 5.26 31.01 -13.67
C HIS A 84 4.93 30.36 -15.02
N ASN A 85 5.74 30.61 -16.05
CA ASN A 85 5.41 30.22 -17.42
C ASN A 85 6.18 28.99 -17.92
N ASN A 86 7.11 28.43 -17.15
CA ASN A 86 7.89 27.26 -17.54
C ASN A 86 7.95 26.23 -16.41
N LEU A 87 7.25 25.12 -16.60
CA LEU A 87 7.12 24.04 -15.61
C LEU A 87 8.46 23.35 -15.31
N ASP A 88 9.32 23.15 -16.30
CA ASP A 88 10.64 22.53 -16.09
C ASP A 88 11.54 23.46 -15.25
N PHE A 89 11.54 24.76 -15.58
CA PHE A 89 12.24 25.75 -14.77
C PHE A 89 11.70 25.81 -13.34
N GLN A 90 10.37 25.74 -13.17
CA GLN A 90 9.71 25.70 -11.87
C GLN A 90 10.21 24.50 -11.04
N ASN A 91 10.13 23.28 -11.59
CA ASN A 91 10.56 22.06 -10.92
C ASN A 91 12.05 22.10 -10.54
N GLN A 92 12.91 22.53 -11.46
CA GLN A 92 14.34 22.68 -11.20
C GLN A 92 14.64 23.76 -10.15
N TYR A 93 13.86 24.84 -10.11
CA TYR A 93 14.00 25.87 -9.09
C TYR A 93 13.59 25.33 -7.72
N GLU A 94 12.45 24.64 -7.63
CA GLU A 94 11.96 24.02 -6.40
C GLU A 94 12.95 23.00 -5.84
N GLU A 95 13.51 22.10 -6.66
CA GLU A 95 14.51 21.12 -6.21
C GLU A 95 15.80 21.78 -5.72
N ARG A 96 16.27 22.83 -6.39
CA ARG A 96 17.44 23.61 -5.95
C ARG A 96 17.18 24.29 -4.61
N GLU A 97 16.01 24.89 -4.42
CA GLU A 97 15.64 25.52 -3.16
C GLU A 97 15.50 24.50 -2.03
N LYS A 98 14.85 23.34 -2.25
CA LYS A 98 14.78 22.25 -1.26
C LYS A 98 16.17 21.81 -0.83
N THR A 99 17.07 21.59 -1.79
CA THR A 99 18.45 21.17 -1.51
C THR A 99 19.20 22.23 -0.71
N ARG A 100 19.09 23.51 -1.10
CA ARG A 100 19.73 24.64 -0.40
C ARG A 100 19.21 24.78 1.04
N VAL A 101 17.90 24.67 1.25
CA VAL A 101 17.29 24.73 2.58
C VAL A 101 17.74 23.54 3.42
N LEU A 102 17.79 22.34 2.86
CA LEU A 102 18.24 21.13 3.56
C LEU A 102 19.70 21.25 4.00
N GLN A 103 20.59 21.72 3.12
CA GLN A 103 21.99 21.97 3.46
C GLN A 103 22.10 22.96 4.62
N ARG A 104 21.37 24.08 4.56
CA ARG A 104 21.32 25.07 5.64
C ARG A 104 20.74 24.50 6.93
N TYR A 105 19.73 23.64 6.85
CA TYR A 105 19.14 22.98 8.02
C TYR A 105 20.17 22.12 8.77
N HIS A 106 21.09 21.49 8.05
CA HIS A 106 22.16 20.70 8.66
C HIS A 106 23.30 21.57 9.21
N SER A 107 23.65 22.68 8.55
CA SER A 107 24.79 23.51 8.93
C SER A 107 24.47 24.64 9.92
N ASP A 108 23.25 25.20 9.88
CA ASP A 108 22.83 26.36 10.68
C ASP A 108 21.87 25.94 11.79
N HIS A 109 22.41 25.86 13.01
CA HIS A 109 21.66 25.45 14.20
C HIS A 109 20.51 26.41 14.55
N SER A 110 20.69 27.72 14.34
CA SER A 110 19.67 28.73 14.67
C SER A 110 18.45 28.60 13.75
N LEU A 111 18.72 28.46 12.44
CA LEU A 111 17.67 28.21 11.45
C LEU A 111 16.94 26.89 11.73
N ARG A 112 17.67 25.82 12.05
CA ARG A 112 17.10 24.52 12.41
C ARG A 112 16.12 24.62 13.58
N LEU A 113 16.51 25.27 14.67
CA LEU A 113 15.65 25.47 15.84
C LEU A 113 14.39 26.26 15.48
N LYS A 114 14.54 27.35 14.72
CA LYS A 114 13.41 28.18 14.27
C LYS A 114 12.42 27.38 13.41
N MET A 115 12.93 26.54 12.50
CA MET A 115 12.08 25.66 11.68
C MET A 115 11.33 24.61 12.52
N ILE A 116 11.99 23.99 13.51
CA ILE A 116 11.36 23.02 14.42
C ILE A 116 10.26 23.69 15.26
N GLN A 117 10.53 24.90 15.77
CA GLN A 117 9.55 25.69 16.53
C GLN A 117 8.33 26.02 15.67
N ASN A 118 8.53 26.52 14.44
CA ASN A 118 7.44 26.83 13.51
C ASN A 118 6.63 25.59 13.14
N ALA A 119 7.29 24.46 12.86
CA ALA A 119 6.62 23.20 12.59
C ALA A 119 5.79 22.72 13.79
N SER A 120 6.34 22.85 15.00
CA SER A 120 5.64 22.49 16.25
C SER A 120 4.43 23.38 16.50
N TYR A 121 4.56 24.69 16.28
CA TYR A 121 3.47 25.66 16.39
C TYR A 121 2.36 25.34 15.39
N SER A 122 2.70 25.17 14.11
CA SER A 122 1.75 24.78 13.08
C SER A 122 1.11 23.42 13.38
N TYR A 123 1.86 22.46 13.91
CA TYR A 123 1.32 21.15 14.28
C TYR A 123 0.30 21.24 15.43
N ARG A 124 0.56 22.09 16.42
CA ARG A 124 -0.36 22.31 17.56
C ARG A 124 -1.62 23.07 17.14
N ASN A 125 -1.48 24.08 16.29
CA ASN A 125 -2.57 25.01 15.98
C ASN A 125 -3.37 24.61 14.72
N ASN A 126 -2.76 23.94 13.73
CA ASN A 126 -3.50 23.39 12.58
C ASN A 126 -4.06 22.00 12.92
N ASN A 127 -5.16 22.00 13.67
CA ASN A 127 -5.94 20.81 14.01
C ASN A 127 -7.06 20.57 12.99
N THR A 128 -6.67 20.23 11.76
CA THR A 128 -7.62 19.92 10.68
C THR A 128 -8.39 18.62 10.97
N LEU A 129 -9.63 18.53 10.48
CA LEU A 129 -10.47 17.32 10.61
C LEU A 129 -9.72 16.07 10.11
N MET A 130 -8.99 16.19 9.00
CA MET A 130 -8.18 15.12 8.42
C MET A 130 -7.08 14.60 9.36
N LYS A 131 -6.39 15.48 10.10
CA LYS A 131 -5.38 15.05 11.09
C LYS A 131 -6.00 14.31 12.28
N ARG A 132 -7.19 14.73 12.74
CA ARG A 132 -7.91 14.02 13.80
C ARG A 132 -8.26 12.59 13.37
N ASN A 133 -8.76 12.44 12.14
CA ASN A 133 -9.09 11.13 11.57
C ASN A 133 -7.84 10.24 11.44
N LEU A 134 -6.72 10.77 10.91
CA LEU A 134 -5.46 10.02 10.81
C LEU A 134 -4.93 9.58 12.18
N LYS A 135 -4.99 10.45 13.20
CA LYS A 135 -4.59 10.12 14.57
C LYS A 135 -5.50 9.05 15.18
N GLN A 136 -6.80 9.11 14.93
CA GLN A 136 -7.74 8.07 15.37
C GLN A 136 -7.43 6.72 14.69
N LEU A 137 -7.22 6.69 13.38
CA LEU A 137 -6.86 5.48 12.62
C LEU A 137 -5.54 4.88 13.13
N TYR A 138 -4.52 5.70 13.35
CA TYR A 138 -3.25 5.26 13.91
C TYR A 138 -3.43 4.63 15.30
N ASN A 139 -4.18 5.28 16.18
CA ASN A 139 -4.44 4.78 17.52
C ASN A 139 -5.28 3.49 17.52
N GLN A 140 -6.27 3.37 16.65
CA GLN A 140 -7.04 2.14 16.46
C GLN A 140 -6.14 1.00 16.01
N ARG A 141 -5.30 1.22 14.98
CA ARG A 141 -4.33 0.23 14.49
C ARG A 141 -3.38 -0.22 15.60
N ARG A 142 -2.86 0.72 16.40
CA ARG A 142 -1.98 0.40 17.53
C ARG A 142 -2.68 -0.44 18.61
N ARG A 143 -3.95 -0.15 18.93
CA ARG A 143 -4.74 -0.96 19.87
C ARG A 143 -4.95 -2.37 19.36
N ILE A 144 -5.28 -2.52 18.09
CA ILE A 144 -5.45 -3.82 17.42
C ILE A 144 -4.14 -4.62 17.50
N LEU A 145 -3.01 -4.03 17.12
CA LEU A 145 -1.70 -4.69 17.17
C LEU A 145 -1.30 -5.12 18.58
N LYS A 146 -1.54 -4.27 19.60
CA LYS A 146 -1.31 -4.64 21.01
C LYS A 146 -2.18 -5.83 21.44
N LYS A 147 -3.46 -5.86 21.03
CA LYS A 147 -4.37 -6.96 21.32
C LYS A 147 -3.88 -8.27 20.68
N TYR A 148 -3.48 -8.23 19.40
CA TYR A 148 -2.92 -9.39 18.71
C TYR A 148 -1.62 -9.89 19.34
N SER A 149 -0.70 -8.99 19.70
CA SER A 149 0.55 -9.35 20.38
C SER A 149 0.30 -10.01 21.75
N SER A 150 -0.67 -9.51 22.52
CA SER A 150 -1.07 -10.12 23.80
C SER A 150 -1.67 -11.52 23.62
N ILE A 151 -2.58 -11.69 22.64
CA ILE A 151 -3.17 -12.99 22.31
C ILE A 151 -2.11 -13.98 21.83
N GLN A 152 -1.18 -13.53 20.98
CA GLN A 152 -0.10 -14.35 20.46
C GLN A 152 0.87 -14.78 21.58
N SER A 153 1.18 -13.89 22.52
CA SER A 153 1.95 -14.21 23.72
C SER A 153 1.26 -15.29 24.58
N HIS A 154 -0.07 -15.18 24.77
CA HIS A 154 -0.85 -16.17 25.52
C HIS A 154 -0.90 -17.54 24.82
N MET A 155 -0.96 -17.57 23.49
CA MET A 155 -0.90 -18.80 22.68
C MET A 155 0.49 -19.44 22.63
N CYS A 156 1.55 -18.67 22.91
CA CYS A 156 2.95 -19.12 22.84
C CYS A 156 3.52 -19.54 24.21
N THR A 157 2.70 -19.72 25.25
CA THR A 157 3.20 -20.28 26.50
C THR A 157 3.50 -21.79 26.34
N LEU A 158 4.66 -22.24 26.83
CA LEU A 158 5.13 -23.62 26.73
C LEU A 158 4.08 -24.67 27.17
N LYS A 159 3.21 -24.30 28.12
CA LYS A 159 2.11 -25.14 28.61
C LYS A 159 1.09 -25.47 27.51
N HIS A 160 0.70 -24.51 26.67
CA HIS A 160 -0.22 -24.76 25.55
C HIS A 160 0.43 -25.59 24.45
N ARG A 161 1.73 -25.40 24.20
CA ARG A 161 2.48 -26.22 23.23
C ARG A 161 2.52 -27.69 23.66
N ASN A 162 2.79 -27.98 24.92
CA ASN A 162 2.83 -29.36 25.42
C ASN A 162 1.46 -30.03 25.37
N LEU A 163 0.38 -29.31 25.75
CA LEU A 163 -0.98 -29.81 25.62
C LEU A 163 -1.38 -30.07 24.17
N TYR A 164 -0.98 -29.20 23.24
CA TYR A 164 -1.18 -29.38 21.81
C TYR A 164 -0.44 -30.62 21.30
N LEU A 165 0.85 -30.75 21.60
CA LEU A 165 1.67 -31.89 21.17
C LEU A 165 1.12 -33.21 21.73
N ALA A 166 0.73 -33.24 23.01
CA ALA A 166 0.09 -34.41 23.61
C ALA A 166 -1.24 -34.76 22.92
N SER A 167 -2.03 -33.76 22.54
CA SER A 167 -3.30 -33.97 21.80
C SER A 167 -3.05 -34.51 20.40
N VAL A 168 -2.02 -34.00 19.70
CA VAL A 168 -1.60 -34.50 18.38
C VAL A 168 -1.10 -35.94 18.47
N GLU A 169 -0.29 -36.27 19.49
CA GLU A 169 0.21 -37.63 19.68
C GLU A 169 -0.92 -38.60 20.01
N LYS A 170 -1.85 -38.20 20.88
CA LYS A 170 -3.07 -38.96 21.18
C LYS A 170 -3.90 -39.19 19.92
N PHE A 171 -4.09 -38.15 19.11
CA PHE A 171 -4.80 -38.26 17.83
C PHE A 171 -4.11 -39.25 16.90
N ARG A 172 -2.79 -39.14 16.71
CA ARG A 172 -1.98 -40.06 15.87
C ARG A 172 -2.11 -41.51 16.33
N LYS A 173 -2.07 -41.76 17.65
CA LYS A 173 -2.29 -43.11 18.21
C LYS A 173 -3.68 -43.64 17.88
N ILE A 174 -4.70 -42.81 18.02
CA ILE A 174 -6.10 -43.18 17.76
C ILE A 174 -6.34 -43.51 16.27
N ILE A 175 -5.71 -42.79 15.35
CA ILE A 175 -5.92 -43.00 13.91
C ILE A 175 -5.02 -44.08 13.29
N LYS A 176 -4.05 -44.62 14.03
CA LYS A 176 -3.04 -45.57 13.53
C LYS A 176 -3.67 -46.82 12.90
N GLU A 177 -4.76 -47.33 13.48
CA GLU A 177 -5.46 -48.52 13.00
C GLU A 177 -6.41 -48.24 11.81
N GLY A 178 -6.59 -46.97 11.43
CA GLY A 178 -7.55 -46.57 10.40
C GLY A 178 -9.01 -46.84 10.77
N PRO A 179 -9.96 -46.39 9.94
CA PRO A 179 -11.37 -46.69 10.12
C PRO A 179 -11.69 -48.09 9.56
N ALA A 180 -11.42 -49.15 10.31
CA ALA A 180 -11.66 -50.53 9.88
C ALA A 180 -13.01 -51.12 10.37
N TYR A 181 -13.75 -50.39 11.21
CA TYR A 181 -14.93 -50.95 11.90
C TYR A 181 -16.23 -50.43 11.28
N VAL A 182 -16.90 -51.29 10.52
CA VAL A 182 -18.14 -50.93 9.79
C VAL A 182 -19.36 -51.05 10.71
N CYS A 183 -20.13 -49.96 10.82
CA CYS A 183 -21.38 -49.96 11.58
C CYS A 183 -22.49 -50.70 10.82
N ILE A 184 -23.11 -51.71 11.44
CA ILE A 184 -24.21 -52.49 10.82
C ILE A 184 -25.45 -51.66 10.47
N SER A 185 -25.63 -50.51 11.13
CA SER A 185 -26.82 -49.67 11.01
C SER A 185 -26.67 -48.60 9.92
N CYS A 186 -25.50 -47.96 9.83
CA CYS A 186 -25.25 -46.86 8.89
C CYS A 186 -24.22 -47.17 7.80
N GLY A 187 -23.58 -48.33 7.82
CA GLY A 187 -22.60 -48.76 6.82
C GLY A 187 -21.28 -47.99 6.80
N ILE A 188 -21.11 -46.97 7.63
CA ILE A 188 -19.90 -46.14 7.66
C ILE A 188 -18.78 -46.91 8.37
N ALA A 189 -17.58 -46.88 7.79
CA ALA A 189 -16.35 -47.35 8.44
C ALA A 189 -15.85 -46.31 9.45
N LEU A 190 -15.63 -46.74 10.70
CA LEU A 190 -15.24 -45.89 11.83
C LEU A 190 -14.00 -46.43 12.53
N PHE A 191 -13.40 -45.60 13.39
CA PHE A 191 -12.31 -46.02 14.27
C PHE A 191 -12.81 -46.84 15.46
N ARG A 192 -11.94 -47.68 16.04
CA ARG A 192 -12.25 -48.58 17.16
C ARG A 192 -12.94 -47.90 18.34
N HIS A 193 -12.56 -46.66 18.66
CA HIS A 193 -13.10 -45.89 19.79
C HIS A 193 -14.51 -45.33 19.54
N GLN A 194 -14.99 -45.35 18.29
CA GLN A 194 -16.30 -44.82 17.88
C GLN A 194 -17.38 -45.92 17.78
N VAL A 195 -16.97 -47.19 17.86
CA VAL A 195 -17.85 -48.36 17.74
C VAL A 195 -17.94 -49.14 19.06
N LEU A 196 -19.03 -49.87 19.19
CA LEU A 196 -19.30 -50.84 20.24
C LEU A 196 -19.58 -52.20 19.58
N PRO A 197 -19.28 -53.32 20.25
CA PRO A 197 -19.74 -54.62 19.80
C PRO A 197 -21.27 -54.62 19.76
N PHE A 198 -21.84 -55.08 18.65
CA PHE A 198 -23.27 -55.27 18.53
C PHE A 198 -23.64 -56.64 19.12
N ILE A 199 -24.49 -56.62 20.15
CA ILE A 199 -24.96 -57.80 20.86
C ILE A 199 -26.48 -57.77 20.74
N GLU A 200 -27.05 -58.73 20.04
CA GLU A 200 -28.46 -58.72 19.63
C GLU A 200 -29.41 -58.63 20.84
N GLU A 201 -29.13 -59.37 21.92
CA GLU A 201 -29.98 -59.36 23.13
C GLU A 201 -30.01 -57.99 23.82
N LYS A 202 -28.98 -57.15 23.64
CA LYS A 202 -28.95 -55.80 24.23
C LYS A 202 -29.89 -54.83 23.53
N TYR A 203 -30.21 -55.09 22.27
CA TYR A 203 -30.98 -54.19 21.43
C TYR A 203 -32.39 -54.70 21.16
N LEU A 204 -32.61 -56.02 21.06
CA LEU A 204 -33.95 -56.61 20.95
C LEU A 204 -34.58 -56.79 22.34
N LYS A 205 -35.38 -55.80 22.77
CA LYS A 205 -36.19 -55.87 24.00
C LYS A 205 -37.64 -56.27 23.69
N GLN A 206 -38.30 -56.96 24.63
CA GLN A 206 -39.69 -57.43 24.48
C GLN A 206 -40.71 -56.31 24.19
N ASN A 207 -40.45 -55.07 24.61
CA ASN A 207 -41.36 -53.92 24.43
C ASN A 207 -40.92 -52.92 23.33
N MET A 208 -40.24 -53.37 22.27
CA MET A 208 -39.91 -52.49 21.13
C MET A 208 -41.03 -52.45 20.08
N SER A 209 -41.15 -51.31 19.40
CA SER A 209 -42.07 -51.17 18.27
C SER A 209 -41.72 -52.13 17.13
N LEU A 210 -42.74 -52.56 16.38
CA LEU A 210 -42.59 -53.46 15.24
C LEU A 210 -41.62 -52.90 14.19
N GLU A 211 -41.68 -51.58 13.94
CA GLU A 211 -40.77 -50.87 13.05
C GLU A 211 -39.31 -51.00 13.49
N MET A 212 -39.05 -50.88 14.80
CA MET A 212 -37.71 -50.92 15.36
C MET A 212 -37.11 -52.33 15.33
N THR A 213 -37.95 -53.34 15.59
CA THR A 213 -37.57 -54.76 15.48
C THR A 213 -37.23 -55.10 14.03
N THR A 214 -38.08 -54.68 13.08
CA THR A 214 -37.84 -54.86 11.64
C THR A 214 -36.55 -54.18 11.18
N TYR A 215 -36.30 -52.97 11.69
CA TYR A 215 -35.07 -52.23 11.41
C TYR A 215 -33.82 -52.97 11.88
N ILE A 216 -33.79 -53.46 13.12
CA ILE A 216 -32.62 -54.18 13.64
C ILE A 216 -32.40 -55.49 12.86
N GLN A 217 -33.47 -56.22 12.57
CA GLN A 217 -33.40 -57.44 11.75
C GLN A 217 -32.85 -57.16 10.34
N SER A 218 -33.24 -56.04 9.72
CA SER A 218 -32.68 -55.63 8.42
C SER A 218 -31.18 -55.33 8.49
N CYS A 219 -30.71 -54.72 9.58
CA CYS A 219 -29.28 -54.46 9.79
C CYS A 219 -28.49 -55.76 9.92
N LEU A 220 -29.08 -56.80 10.52
CA LEU A 220 -28.46 -58.12 10.66
C LEU A 220 -28.35 -58.85 9.33
N LYS A 221 -29.39 -58.78 8.49
CA LYS A 221 -29.40 -59.38 7.14
C LYS A 221 -28.36 -58.75 6.20
N ASN A 222 -28.12 -57.45 6.34
CA ASN A 222 -27.20 -56.70 5.47
C ASN A 222 -25.72 -56.77 5.89
N THR A 223 -25.35 -57.70 6.77
CA THR A 223 -23.95 -57.84 7.23
C THR A 223 -23.25 -59.02 6.58
N PHE A 224 -22.13 -58.74 5.90
CA PHE A 224 -21.19 -59.76 5.45
C PHE A 224 -20.61 -60.50 6.67
N SER A 225 -20.45 -61.81 6.55
CA SER A 225 -20.28 -62.82 7.60
C SER A 225 -19.03 -62.69 8.51
N SER A 226 -18.87 -61.58 9.21
CA SER A 226 -17.91 -61.48 10.31
C SER A 226 -18.58 -61.90 11.62
N GLU A 227 -17.93 -62.81 12.34
CA GLU A 227 -18.34 -63.28 13.68
C GLU A 227 -18.50 -62.13 14.69
N GLN A 228 -17.87 -60.98 14.43
CA GLN A 228 -17.97 -59.79 15.29
C GLN A 228 -18.57 -58.60 14.54
N ARG A 229 -19.80 -58.25 14.93
CA ARG A 229 -20.57 -57.11 14.40
C ARG A 229 -20.33 -55.84 15.23
N TRP A 230 -20.29 -54.69 14.57
CA TRP A 230 -20.02 -53.40 15.20
C TRP A 230 -21.15 -52.41 14.99
N ILE A 231 -21.43 -51.58 15.99
CA ILE A 231 -22.39 -50.48 15.90
C ILE A 231 -21.74 -49.19 16.38
N CYS A 232 -21.92 -48.09 15.63
CA CYS A 232 -21.41 -46.80 16.05
C CYS A 232 -22.20 -46.28 17.27
N LYS A 233 -21.53 -45.52 18.15
CA LYS A 233 -22.14 -44.99 19.38
C LYS A 233 -23.45 -44.22 19.10
N LEU A 234 -23.47 -43.41 18.05
CA LEU A 234 -24.66 -42.64 17.65
C LEU A 234 -25.85 -43.54 17.28
N CYS A 235 -25.62 -44.58 16.47
CA CYS A 235 -26.68 -45.50 16.09
C CYS A 235 -27.15 -46.32 17.29
N SER A 236 -26.23 -46.79 18.14
CA SER A 236 -26.58 -47.44 19.42
C SER A 236 -27.51 -46.55 20.26
N ASP A 237 -27.16 -45.28 20.43
CA ASP A 237 -27.95 -44.36 21.26
C ASP A 237 -29.33 -44.07 20.67
N LYS A 238 -29.44 -43.99 19.34
CA LYS A 238 -30.73 -43.84 18.66
C LYS A 238 -31.59 -45.09 18.81
N ILE A 239 -31.00 -46.28 18.66
CA ILE A 239 -31.70 -47.55 18.85
C ILE A 239 -32.25 -47.67 20.27
N LYS A 240 -31.43 -47.35 21.28
CA LYS A 240 -31.84 -47.38 22.70
C LYS A 240 -33.00 -46.42 23.00
N LYS A 241 -33.13 -45.34 22.22
CA LYS A 241 -34.22 -44.35 22.32
C LYS A 241 -35.42 -44.70 21.43
N GLN A 242 -35.46 -45.88 20.81
CA GLN A 242 -36.47 -46.30 19.83
C GLN A 242 -36.64 -45.29 18.68
N ARG A 243 -35.52 -44.72 18.19
CA ARG A 243 -35.51 -43.79 17.07
C ARG A 243 -34.68 -44.33 15.92
N LEU A 244 -35.17 -44.16 14.70
CA LEU A 244 -34.41 -44.49 13.51
C LEU A 244 -33.25 -43.51 13.30
N SER A 245 -32.09 -44.02 12.90
CA SER A 245 -31.00 -43.15 12.50
C SER A 245 -31.28 -42.55 11.13
N SER A 246 -31.25 -41.22 11.02
CA SER A 246 -31.23 -40.52 9.72
C SER A 246 -30.10 -40.97 8.78
N ARG A 247 -29.03 -41.57 9.32
CA ARG A 247 -27.93 -42.15 8.54
C ARG A 247 -28.07 -43.65 8.33
N ALA A 248 -29.22 -44.24 8.66
CA ALA A 248 -29.45 -45.67 8.52
C ALA A 248 -29.52 -46.06 7.04
N LEU A 249 -28.93 -47.20 6.70
CA LEU A 249 -29.03 -47.76 5.35
C LEU A 249 -30.48 -48.06 4.95
N MET A 250 -31.30 -48.51 5.92
CA MET A 250 -32.72 -48.77 5.70
C MET A 250 -33.50 -47.50 5.28
N ASN A 251 -33.08 -46.33 5.74
CA ASN A 251 -33.70 -45.05 5.36
C ASN A 251 -33.19 -44.52 4.01
N LYS A 252 -32.47 -45.34 3.21
CA LYS A 252 -31.84 -44.93 1.93
C LYS A 252 -30.99 -43.66 2.01
N LEU A 253 -30.47 -43.32 3.19
CA LEU A 253 -29.79 -42.04 3.47
C LEU A 253 -30.65 -40.80 3.14
N GLU A 254 -31.97 -40.96 3.18
CA GLU A 254 -32.92 -39.90 2.88
C GLU A 254 -32.72 -38.72 3.84
N VAL A 255 -32.49 -37.56 3.25
CA VAL A 255 -32.26 -36.31 3.96
C VAL A 255 -33.61 -35.62 4.07
N CYS A 256 -33.99 -35.19 5.28
CA CYS A 256 -35.18 -34.36 5.46
C CYS A 256 -35.10 -33.13 4.54
N GLU A 257 -36.25 -32.72 3.98
CA GLU A 257 -36.29 -31.48 3.21
C GLU A 257 -35.74 -30.31 4.02
N ILE A 258 -34.98 -29.44 3.35
CA ILE A 258 -34.42 -28.25 3.98
C ILE A 258 -35.62 -27.39 4.44
N PRO A 259 -35.71 -27.04 5.75
CA PRO A 259 -36.75 -26.16 6.25
C PRO A 259 -36.82 -24.87 5.43
N SER A 260 -38.03 -24.39 5.16
CA SER A 260 -38.26 -23.22 4.30
C SER A 260 -37.48 -21.97 4.73
N GLU A 261 -37.25 -21.83 6.04
CA GLU A 261 -36.51 -20.79 6.72
C GLU A 261 -35.02 -20.83 6.34
N LEU A 262 -34.47 -22.03 6.13
CA LEU A 262 -33.07 -22.25 5.79
C LEU A 262 -32.81 -22.23 4.28
N LYS A 263 -33.85 -22.35 3.44
CA LYS A 263 -33.70 -22.29 1.97
C LYS A 263 -33.18 -20.92 1.49
N ARG A 264 -33.48 -19.85 2.22
CA ARG A 264 -33.11 -18.46 1.87
C ARG A 264 -31.69 -18.05 2.26
N LEU A 265 -30.97 -18.88 3.01
CA LEU A 265 -29.63 -18.53 3.48
C LEU A 265 -28.62 -18.49 2.33
N ASN A 266 -27.77 -17.47 2.33
CA ASN A 266 -26.65 -17.37 1.41
C ASN A 266 -25.52 -18.33 1.80
N ASN A 267 -24.51 -18.49 0.92
CA ASN A 267 -23.43 -19.46 1.15
C ASN A 267 -22.61 -19.17 2.40
N LEU A 268 -22.45 -17.90 2.79
CA LEU A 268 -21.72 -17.52 4.00
C LEU A 268 -22.51 -17.92 5.26
N GLU A 269 -23.80 -17.59 5.29
CA GLU A 269 -24.69 -17.91 6.39
C GLU A 269 -24.81 -19.42 6.59
N LYS A 270 -24.93 -20.17 5.50
CA LYS A 270 -24.91 -21.64 5.52
C LYS A 270 -23.65 -22.19 6.18
N HIS A 271 -22.49 -21.61 5.89
CA HIS A 271 -21.23 -22.01 6.56
C HIS A 271 -21.20 -21.64 8.04
N LEU A 272 -21.76 -20.49 8.43
CA LEU A 272 -21.81 -20.06 9.83
C LEU A 272 -22.69 -20.95 10.69
N ILE A 273 -23.78 -21.49 10.14
CA ILE A 273 -24.70 -22.39 10.87
C ILE A 273 -24.35 -23.88 10.70
N ALA A 274 -23.38 -24.21 9.86
CA ALA A 274 -23.03 -25.59 9.58
C ALA A 274 -22.41 -26.26 10.82
N LEU A 275 -23.03 -27.35 11.26
CA LEU A 275 -22.54 -28.17 12.38
C LEU A 275 -21.21 -28.87 12.07
N ARG A 276 -20.89 -29.00 10.78
CA ARG A 276 -19.63 -29.54 10.27
C ARG A 276 -19.17 -28.64 9.14
N LEU A 277 -17.94 -28.14 9.24
CA LEU A 277 -17.32 -27.42 8.14
C LEU A 277 -17.05 -28.41 7.01
N PRO A 278 -17.64 -28.21 5.82
CA PRO A 278 -17.20 -28.98 4.65
C PRO A 278 -15.77 -28.55 4.34
N PHE A 279 -14.80 -29.41 4.65
CA PHE A 279 -13.44 -29.28 4.14
C PHE A 279 -13.41 -29.83 2.71
N MET A 280 -14.12 -29.17 1.80
CA MET A 280 -14.08 -29.48 0.38
C MET A 280 -13.75 -28.18 -0.35
N SER A 281 -12.65 -28.22 -1.09
CA SER A 281 -12.25 -27.23 -2.08
C SER A 281 -13.28 -27.12 -3.20
#